data_AF-A0A1G0NDM8-F1
#
_entry.id   AF-A0A1G0NDM8-F1
#
_cell.length_a   1.000
_cell.length_b   1.000
_cell.length_c   1.000
_cell.angle_alpha   90.00
_cell.angle_beta   90.00
_cell.angle_gamma   90.00
#
_symmetry.space_group_name_H-M   'P 1'
#
loop_
_entity.id
_entity.type
_entity.pdbx_description
1 polymer ?
#
loop_
_entity_poly.entity_id
_entity_poly.type
_entity_poly.pdbx_seq_one_letter_code
_entity_poly.pdbx_strand_id
1 'polypeptide(L)'
;MYAEKMNDKTMKLTLIGTGEPLLRLQKRLGCAATELGVTLQLDIEKDPGAVGLRYEQTPAVLAQGRCIVIGLPRTEEIVALLHALPETKAGAQE
;
A
#
# COMPACT_ATOMS: atom_id res chain seq x y z
N MET A 1 -10.60 -27.23 15.67
CA MET A 1 -9.50 -26.82 14.77
C MET A 1 -10.10 -25.91 13.73
N TYR A 2 -10.01 -24.59 13.93
CA TYR A 2 -10.44 -23.65 12.90
C TYR A 2 -9.39 -23.66 11.81
N ALA A 3 -9.78 -24.07 10.61
CA ALA A 3 -8.95 -23.98 9.43
C ALA A 3 -8.70 -22.49 9.17
N GLU A 4 -7.60 -21.98 9.71
CA GLU A 4 -7.00 -20.72 9.30
C GLU A 4 -6.67 -20.88 7.81
N LYS A 5 -7.59 -20.45 6.95
CA LYS A 5 -7.22 -20.01 5.61
C LYS A 5 -6.28 -18.83 5.81
N MET A 6 -5.01 -19.12 6.08
CA MET A 6 -3.89 -18.24 5.79
C MET A 6 -3.90 -18.05 4.27
N ASN A 7 -4.79 -17.18 3.81
CA ASN A 7 -4.65 -16.57 2.51
C ASN A 7 -3.43 -15.68 2.69
N ASP A 8 -2.25 -16.15 2.27
CA ASP A 8 -1.02 -15.38 2.18
C ASP A 8 -1.23 -14.27 1.13
N LYS A 9 -2.10 -13.30 1.43
CA LYS A 9 -2.30 -12.10 0.62
C LYS A 9 -1.20 -11.15 1.02
N THR A 10 -0.04 -11.33 0.43
CA THR A 10 1.03 -10.35 0.53
C THR A 10 0.78 -9.24 -0.49
N MET A 11 0.60 -8.00 -0.06
CA MET A 11 0.41 -6.85 -0.94
C MET A 11 1.63 -5.94 -0.90
N LYS A 12 2.24 -5.69 -2.07
CA LYS A 12 3.37 -4.76 -2.22
C LYS A 12 2.88 -3.36 -2.55
N LEU A 13 3.22 -2.40 -1.71
CA LEU A 13 2.98 -0.98 -1.94
C LEU A 13 4.29 -0.20 -1.80
N THR A 14 4.44 0.86 -2.59
CA THR A 14 5.57 1.78 -2.52
C THR A 14 5.07 3.15 -2.07
N LEU A 15 5.56 3.62 -0.94
CA LEU A 15 5.30 4.93 -0.37
C LEU A 15 6.27 5.93 -0.98
N ILE A 16 5.74 7.02 -1.52
CA ILE A 16 6.53 8.07 -2.15
C ILE A 16 6.57 9.30 -1.25
N GLY A 17 7.77 9.81 -1.00
CA GLY A 17 8.00 11.03 -0.24
C GLY A 17 8.80 10.77 1.02
N THR A 18 8.84 11.76 1.92
CA THR A 18 9.63 11.70 3.15
C THR A 18 8.96 12.45 4.30
N GLY A 19 9.38 12.13 5.53
CA GLY A 19 8.98 12.84 6.75
C GLY A 19 7.78 12.25 7.50
N GLU A 20 7.26 13.05 8.45
CA GLU A 20 6.09 12.71 9.27
C GLU A 20 4.81 12.32 8.51
N PRO A 21 4.44 12.95 7.38
CA PRO A 21 3.20 12.59 6.68
C PRO A 21 3.25 11.16 6.12
N LEU A 22 4.43 10.68 5.68
CA LEU A 22 4.61 9.31 5.21
C LEU A 22 4.48 8.28 6.34
N LEU A 23 5.04 8.57 7.52
CA LEU A 23 4.91 7.72 8.70
C LEU A 23 3.44 7.59 9.14
N ARG A 24 2.67 8.69 9.09
CA ARG A 24 1.23 8.67 9.37
C ARG A 24 0.48 7.79 8.38
N LEU A 25 0.81 7.88 7.10
CA LEU A 25 0.19 7.06 6.05
C LEU A 25 0.53 5.58 6.20
N GLN A 26 1.80 5.26 6.48
CA GLN A 26 2.27 3.90 6.76
C GLN A 26 1.50 3.27 7.94
N LYS A 27 1.30 4.01 9.04
CA LYS A 27 0.53 3.49 10.18
C LYS A 27 -0.93 3.18 9.81
N ARG A 28 -1.57 4.06 9.01
CA ARG A 28 -2.95 3.83 8.55
C ARG A 28 -3.05 2.62 7.64
N LEU A 29 -2.10 2.47 6.72
CA LEU A 29 -2.00 1.31 5.84
C LEU A 29 -1.80 0.01 6.64
N GLY A 30 -0.90 0.01 7.62
CA GLY A 30 -0.68 -1.15 8.48
C GLY A 30 -1.93 -1.53 9.29
N CYS A 31 -2.68 -0.55 9.78
CA CYS A 31 -3.95 -0.77 10.46
C CYS A 31 -4.98 -1.42 9.52
N ALA A 32 -5.21 -0.80 8.35
CA ALA A 32 -6.16 -1.29 7.35
C ALA A 32 -5.79 -2.71 6.85
N ALA A 33 -4.50 -3.00 6.67
CA ALA A 33 -4.06 -4.32 6.26
C ALA A 33 -4.23 -5.39 7.34
N THR A 34 -4.01 -5.03 8.60
CA THR A 34 -4.28 -5.91 9.74
C THR A 34 -5.77 -6.24 9.82
N GLU A 35 -6.64 -5.25 9.63
CA GLU A 35 -8.10 -5.45 9.56
C GLU A 35 -8.51 -6.37 8.39
N LEU A 36 -7.80 -6.28 7.27
CA LEU A 36 -8.03 -7.13 6.09
C LEU A 36 -7.34 -8.50 6.16
N GLY A 37 -6.51 -8.75 7.18
CA GLY A 37 -5.71 -9.97 7.30
C GLY A 37 -4.69 -10.16 6.17
N VAL A 38 -4.17 -9.07 5.61
CA VAL A 38 -3.17 -9.09 4.51
C VAL A 38 -1.80 -8.65 5.01
N THR A 39 -0.74 -9.25 4.48
CA THR A 39 0.63 -8.84 4.79
C THR A 39 1.05 -7.71 3.86
N LEU A 40 1.19 -6.48 4.38
CA LEU A 40 1.70 -5.37 3.59
C LEU A 40 3.23 -5.35 3.56
N GLN A 41 3.78 -5.37 2.36
CA GLN A 41 5.17 -5.01 2.09
C GLN A 41 5.20 -3.56 1.63
N LEU A 42 5.73 -2.68 2.49
CA LEU A 42 5.84 -1.25 2.25
C LEU A 42 7.27 -0.93 1.86
N ASP A 43 7.47 -0.56 0.60
CA ASP A 43 8.71 0.02 0.10
C ASP A 43 8.64 1.55 0.23
N ILE A 44 9.77 2.22 0.47
CA ILE A 44 9.79 3.68 0.66
C ILE A 44 10.72 4.29 -0.39
N GLU A 45 10.12 4.96 -1.36
CA GLU A 45 10.81 5.72 -2.38
C GLU A 45 10.82 7.20 -1.99
N LYS A 46 12.01 7.76 -1.80
CA LYS A 46 12.17 9.15 -1.34
C LYS A 46 12.13 10.13 -2.50
N ASP A 47 12.42 9.64 -3.70
CA ASP A 47 12.45 10.45 -4.91
C ASP A 47 11.14 10.31 -5.71
N PRO A 48 10.24 11.31 -5.69
CA PRO A 48 9.03 11.24 -6.50
C PRO A 48 9.32 11.27 -8.01
N GLY A 49 10.48 11.79 -8.43
CA GLY A 49 10.92 11.79 -9.83
C GLY A 49 11.12 10.39 -10.39
N ALA A 50 11.61 9.45 -9.58
CA ALA A 50 11.80 8.04 -9.94
C ALA A 50 10.50 7.35 -10.40
N VAL A 51 9.35 7.85 -9.96
CA VAL A 51 8.01 7.32 -10.29
C VAL A 51 7.18 8.30 -11.14
N GLY A 52 7.79 9.36 -11.65
CA GLY A 52 7.12 10.37 -12.48
C GLY A 52 6.13 11.27 -11.73
N LEU A 53 6.24 11.36 -10.41
CA LEU A 53 5.43 12.26 -9.57
C LEU A 53 6.18 13.55 -9.26
N ARG A 54 5.43 14.61 -8.93
CA ARG A 54 5.99 15.87 -8.40
C ARG A 54 6.01 15.86 -6.88
N TYR A 55 6.91 16.64 -6.27
CA TYR A 55 6.94 16.82 -4.81
C TYR A 55 5.60 17.33 -4.25
N GLU A 56 4.87 18.14 -5.00
CA GLU A 56 3.52 18.63 -4.66
C GLU A 56 2.48 17.50 -4.52
N GLN A 57 2.74 16.34 -5.13
CA GLN A 57 1.89 15.16 -5.09
C GLN A 57 2.34 14.16 -4.01
N THR A 58 3.32 14.52 -3.18
CA THR A 58 3.77 13.69 -2.04
C THR A 58 3.04 14.08 -0.75
N PRO A 59 2.73 13.13 0.16
CA PRO A 59 3.01 11.70 0.08
C PRO A 59 2.10 10.97 -0.91
N ALA A 60 2.60 9.98 -1.64
CA ALA A 60 1.78 9.14 -2.52
C ALA A 60 1.99 7.65 -2.20
N VAL A 61 1.07 6.80 -2.65
CA VAL A 61 1.20 5.34 -2.56
C VAL A 61 1.03 4.75 -3.94
N LEU A 62 1.98 3.92 -4.34
CA LEU A 62 1.91 3.09 -5.53
C LEU A 62 1.62 1.65 -5.13
N ALA A 63 0.78 0.98 -5.90
CA ALA A 63 0.52 -0.44 -5.83
C ALA A 63 0.81 -1.04 -7.21
N GLN A 64 1.70 -2.04 -7.28
CA GLN A 64 2.05 -2.70 -8.55
C GLN A 64 2.44 -1.69 -9.66
N GLY A 65 3.19 -0.65 -9.31
CA GLY A 65 3.62 0.40 -10.24
C GLY A 65 2.53 1.42 -10.63
N ARG A 66 1.33 1.35 -10.04
CA ARG A 66 0.25 2.32 -10.26
C ARG A 66 0.02 3.17 -9.03
N CYS A 67 -0.01 4.49 -9.18
CA CYS A 67 -0.37 5.38 -8.09
C CYS A 67 -1.85 5.19 -7.72
N ILE A 68 -2.12 4.75 -6.49
CA ILE A 68 -3.47 4.52 -5.96
C ILE A 68 -3.91 5.59 -4.97
N VAL A 69 -2.94 6.30 -4.37
CA VAL A 69 -3.18 7.34 -3.37
C VAL A 69 -2.22 8.49 -3.65
N ILE A 70 -2.76 9.70 -3.60
CA ILE A 70 -1.99 10.95 -3.63
C ILE A 70 -2.44 11.79 -2.43
N GLY A 71 -1.49 12.29 -1.65
CA GLY A 71 -1.72 13.01 -0.41
C GLY A 71 -2.04 12.12 0.80
N LEU A 72 -2.83 12.65 1.73
CA LEU A 72 -3.22 12.01 2.99
C LEU A 72 -4.72 11.69 3.00
N PRO A 73 -5.18 10.67 2.27
CA PRO A 73 -6.59 10.28 2.27
C PRO A 73 -7.04 9.74 3.63
N ARG A 74 -8.35 9.63 3.80
CA ARG A 74 -8.96 9.03 5.01
C ARG A 74 -8.69 7.53 5.06
N THR A 75 -8.72 6.96 6.27
CA THR A 75 -8.53 5.52 6.48
C THR A 75 -9.54 4.69 5.69
N GLU A 76 -10.80 5.14 5.60
CA GLU A 76 -11.85 4.44 4.84
C GLU A 76 -11.53 4.32 3.34
N GLU A 77 -10.98 5.38 2.74
CA GLU A 77 -10.56 5.33 1.33
C GLU A 77 -9.37 4.39 1.14
N ILE A 78 -8.44 4.37 2.09
CA ILE A 78 -7.31 3.43 2.07
C ILE A 78 -7.82 1.98 2.12
N VAL A 79 -8.78 1.68 2.99
CA VAL A 79 -9.40 0.35 3.08
C VAL A 79 -10.10 -0.02 1.77
N ALA A 80 -10.89 0.91 1.19
CA ALA A 80 -11.58 0.68 -0.07
C ALA A 80 -10.61 0.41 -1.23
N LEU A 81 -9.49 1.14 -1.29
CA LEU A 81 -8.43 0.94 -2.27
C LEU A 81 -7.73 -0.41 -2.07
N LEU A 82 -7.37 -0.76 -0.83
CA LEU A 82 -6.78 -2.06 -0.51
C LEU A 82 -7.72 -3.22 -0.87
N HIS A 83 -9.03 -3.03 -0.68
CA HIS A 83 -10.04 -4.02 -1.05
C HIS A 83 -10.23 -4.12 -2.58
N ALA A 84 -10.09 -3.00 -3.30
CA ALA A 84 -10.18 -2.95 -4.77
C ALA A 84 -8.90 -3.42 -5.47
N LEU A 85 -7.77 -3.45 -4.76
CA LEU A 85 -6.53 -3.98 -5.30
C LEU A 85 -6.66 -5.49 -5.52
N PRO A 86 -6.42 -5.99 -6.75
CA PRO A 86 -6.37 -7.41 -6.98
C PRO A 86 -5.26 -8.00 -6.11
N GLU A 87 -5.54 -9.16 -5.50
CA GLU A 87 -4.51 -9.98 -4.88
C GLU A 87 -3.37 -10.12 -5.89
N THR A 88 -2.18 -9.63 -5.54
CA THR A 88 -1.01 -10.02 -6.31
C THR A 88 -0.84 -11.51 -5.98
N LYS A 89 -1.31 -12.37 -6.87
CA LYS A 89 -1.03 -13.79 -6.77
C LYS A 89 0.47 -13.92 -7.04
N ALA A 90 1.26 -13.95 -5.97
CA ALA A 90 2.58 -14.54 -6.01
C ALA A 90 2.38 -16.03 -6.29
N GLY A 91 2.20 -16.38 -7.56
CA GLY A 91 1.80 -17.73 -7.96
C GLY A 91 1.28 -17.81 -9.38
N ALA A 92 2.15 -17.56 -10.36
CA ALA A 92 2.09 -18.24 -11.64
C ALA A 92 3.53 -18.68 -11.96
N GLN A 93 3.90 -19.84 -11.40
CA GLN A 93 5.00 -20.63 -11.94
C GLN A 93 4.52 -21.24 -13.26
N GLU A 94 5.27 -21.01 -14.33
CA GLU A 94 5.32 -21.90 -15.50
C GLU A 94 6.80 -22.18 -15.82
#